data_AF-A0A2V9I163-F1
#
_entry.id   AF-A0A2V9I163-F1
#
_cell.length_a   1.000
_cell.length_b   1.000
_cell.length_c   1.000
_cell.angle_alpha   90.00
_cell.angle_beta   90.00
_cell.angle_gamma   90.00
#
_symmetry.space_group_name_H-M   'P 1'
#
loop_
_entity.id
_entity.type
_entity.pdbx_description
1 polymer ?
#
loop_
_entity_poly.entity_id
_entity_poly.type
_entity_poly.pdbx_seq_one_letter_code
_entity_poly.pdbx_strand_id
1 'polypeptide(L)'
;MSPVVTKARKKPPAAWSDTRLVKACLSGDEEAWSSLIDKYKALIYSIPVKYGLSQQEAADVFQATCTELLVRLPELREPRALPKWLMQVAHHESYRWKRQSQRTVSRDAETDLPEPTTPAIAESLFQQTQEEQMLREA
;
A
#
# COMPACT_ATOMS: atom_id res chain seq x y z
N MET A 1 -33.78 13.79 3.14
CA MET A 1 -32.55 13.82 3.96
C MET A 1 -32.51 12.55 4.77
N SER A 2 -31.78 11.54 4.31
CA SER A 2 -31.73 10.23 4.95
C SER A 2 -30.60 10.20 5.98
N PRO A 3 -30.85 9.73 7.21
CA PRO A 3 -29.80 9.68 8.24
C PRO A 3 -28.81 8.56 7.90
N VAL A 4 -27.54 8.93 7.73
CA VAL A 4 -26.42 7.97 7.65
C VAL A 4 -26.29 7.33 9.04
N VAL A 5 -26.80 6.12 9.18
CA VAL A 5 -26.61 5.30 10.38
C VAL A 5 -25.11 5.02 10.49
N THR A 6 -24.43 5.77 11.34
CA THR A 6 -23.04 5.52 11.70
C THR A 6 -23.01 4.25 12.55
N LYS A 7 -22.82 3.09 11.91
CA LYS A 7 -22.58 1.84 12.60
C LYS A 7 -21.35 2.03 13.49
N ALA A 8 -21.49 1.71 14.78
CA ALA A 8 -20.39 1.74 15.73
C ALA A 8 -19.24 0.90 15.17
N ARG A 9 -18.07 1.54 14.98
CA ARG A 9 -16.85 0.92 14.42
C ARG A 9 -16.54 -0.35 15.19
N LYS A 10 -16.92 -1.52 14.68
CA LYS A 10 -16.33 -2.77 15.14
C LYS A 10 -14.93 -2.75 14.55
N LYS A 11 -13.94 -2.31 15.32
CA LYS A 11 -12.53 -2.55 14.98
C LYS A 11 -12.43 -4.07 14.75
N PRO A 12 -12.33 -4.58 13.51
CA PRO A 12 -12.21 -6.02 13.40
C PRO A 12 -10.88 -6.37 14.05
N PRO A 13 -10.84 -7.45 14.83
CA PRO A 13 -9.61 -7.85 15.49
C PRO A 13 -8.52 -7.95 14.42
N ALA A 14 -7.32 -7.48 14.74
CA ALA A 14 -6.14 -7.45 13.88
C ALA A 14 -5.67 -8.85 13.38
N ALA A 15 -6.51 -9.88 13.54
CA ALA A 15 -6.31 -11.29 13.27
C ALA A 15 -7.05 -11.78 12.00
N TRP A 16 -7.51 -10.89 11.12
CA TRP A 16 -8.06 -11.32 9.84
C TRP A 16 -6.93 -11.56 8.84
N SER A 17 -6.85 -12.80 8.35
CA SER A 17 -5.95 -13.17 7.26
C SER A 17 -6.27 -12.35 6.00
N ASP A 18 -5.28 -12.22 5.11
CA ASP A 18 -5.45 -11.48 3.85
C ASP A 18 -6.60 -12.03 3.02
N THR A 19 -6.72 -13.36 2.97
CA THR A 19 -7.83 -14.02 2.28
C THR A 19 -9.19 -13.59 2.84
N ARG A 20 -9.32 -13.44 4.17
CA ARG A 20 -10.57 -13.02 4.78
C ARG A 20 -10.86 -11.54 4.50
N LEU A 21 -9.85 -10.66 4.65
CA LEU A 21 -10.00 -9.23 4.37
C LEU A 21 -10.37 -8.98 2.92
N VAL A 22 -9.64 -9.57 1.97
CA VAL A 22 -9.92 -9.42 0.53
C VAL A 22 -11.34 -9.89 0.21
N LYS A 23 -11.76 -11.07 0.69
CA LYS A 23 -13.14 -11.55 0.45
C LYS A 23 -14.19 -10.61 1.01
N ALA A 24 -13.99 -10.08 2.22
CA ALA A 24 -14.94 -9.16 2.84
C ALA A 24 -15.00 -7.81 2.08
N CYS A 25 -13.85 -7.26 1.66
CA CYS A 25 -13.80 -6.08 0.81
C CYS A 25 -14.57 -6.27 -0.51
N LEU A 26 -14.38 -7.42 -1.16
CA LEU A 26 -15.09 -7.77 -2.40
C LEU A 26 -16.59 -7.98 -2.20
N SER A 27 -17.04 -8.28 -0.98
CA SER A 27 -18.46 -8.34 -0.63
C SER A 27 -19.08 -6.97 -0.29
N GLY A 28 -18.30 -5.89 -0.36
CA GLY A 28 -18.77 -4.53 -0.06
C GLY A 28 -18.70 -4.13 1.42
N ASP A 29 -17.94 -4.86 2.25
CA ASP A 29 -17.78 -4.53 3.67
C ASP A 29 -16.83 -3.33 3.87
N GLU A 30 -17.39 -2.18 4.23
CA GLU A 30 -16.65 -0.94 4.51
C GLU A 30 -15.68 -1.04 5.69
N GLU A 31 -15.99 -1.86 6.72
CA GLU A 31 -15.10 -2.07 7.85
C GLU A 31 -13.89 -2.92 7.43
N ALA A 32 -14.10 -3.88 6.53
CA ALA A 32 -13.01 -4.66 5.94
C ALA A 32 -12.05 -3.78 5.12
N TRP A 33 -12.57 -2.82 4.35
CA TRP A 33 -11.75 -1.85 3.62
C TRP A 33 -10.89 -1.01 4.55
N SER A 34 -11.50 -0.44 5.60
CA SER A 34 -10.77 0.35 6.60
C SER A 34 -9.63 -0.45 7.23
N SER A 35 -9.90 -1.72 7.51
CA SER A 35 -8.95 -2.62 8.19
C SER A 35 -7.84 -3.11 7.28
N LEU A 36 -8.15 -3.31 5.99
CA LEU A 36 -7.16 -3.61 4.97
C LEU A 36 -6.17 -2.46 4.83
N ILE A 37 -6.67 -1.22 4.74
CA ILE A 37 -5.82 -0.03 4.67
C ILE A 37 -4.99 0.13 5.95
N ASP A 38 -5.61 -0.03 7.13
CA ASP A 38 -4.89 0.05 8.41
C ASP A 38 -3.79 -1.01 8.56
N LYS A 39 -4.02 -2.21 8.03
CA LYS A 39 -3.03 -3.31 8.02
C LYS A 39 -1.82 -2.97 7.15
N TYR A 40 -2.03 -2.33 5.99
CA TYR A 40 -0.99 -2.12 4.99
C TYR A 40 -0.40 -0.71 4.93
N LYS A 41 -0.98 0.27 5.62
CA LYS A 41 -0.50 1.67 5.57
C LYS A 41 0.99 1.82 5.89
N ALA A 42 1.48 1.14 6.93
CA ALA A 42 2.89 1.25 7.32
C ALA A 42 3.81 0.70 6.23
N LEU A 43 3.44 -0.43 5.62
CA LEU A 43 4.16 -1.01 4.49
C LEU A 43 4.18 -0.04 3.30
N ILE A 44 3.03 0.52 2.92
CA ILE A 44 2.93 1.43 1.78
C ILE A 44 3.76 2.70 2.04
N TYR A 45 3.66 3.32 3.23
CA TYR A 45 4.40 4.54 3.57
C TYR A 45 5.91 4.35 3.72
N SER A 46 6.36 3.16 4.09
CA SER A 46 7.78 2.87 4.24
C SER A 46 8.57 3.00 2.92
N ILE A 47 7.89 2.79 1.78
CA ILE A 47 8.51 2.75 0.46
C ILE A 47 8.90 4.17 -0.02
N PRO A 48 7.99 5.15 -0.13
CA PRO A 48 8.35 6.51 -0.55
C PRO A 48 9.38 7.16 0.39
N VAL A 49 9.33 6.85 1.70
CA VAL A 49 10.34 7.31 2.67
C VAL A 49 11.75 6.83 2.28
N LYS A 50 11.90 5.58 1.82
CA LYS A 50 13.19 5.05 1.34
C LYS A 50 13.66 5.71 0.04
N TYR A 51 12.74 6.23 -0.77
CA TYR A 51 13.08 7.00 -1.96
C TYR A 51 13.53 8.44 -1.64
N GLY A 52 13.40 8.87 -0.37
CA GLY A 52 13.70 10.22 0.08
C GLY A 52 12.59 11.23 -0.22
N LEU A 53 11.36 10.76 -0.45
CA LEU A 53 10.21 11.63 -0.71
C LEU A 53 9.81 12.39 0.56
N SER A 54 9.37 13.62 0.37
CA SER A 54 8.73 14.43 1.40
C SER A 54 7.44 13.78 1.89
N GLN A 55 6.94 14.26 3.03
CA GLN A 55 5.67 13.76 3.57
C GLN A 55 4.49 13.95 2.60
N GLN A 56 4.47 15.05 1.86
CA GLN A 56 3.41 15.33 0.88
C GLN A 56 3.48 14.34 -0.29
N GLU A 57 4.66 14.15 -0.87
CA GLU A 57 4.85 13.19 -1.97
C GLU A 57 4.56 11.75 -1.52
N ALA A 58 4.93 11.39 -0.29
CA ALA A 58 4.59 10.09 0.29
C ALA A 58 3.07 9.90 0.46
N ALA A 59 2.33 10.96 0.82
CA ALA A 59 0.87 10.92 0.88
C ALA A 59 0.24 10.73 -0.51
N ASP A 60 0.80 11.38 -1.53
CA ASP A 60 0.34 11.20 -2.92
C ASP A 60 0.59 9.77 -3.43
N VAL A 61 1.77 9.19 -3.14
CA VAL A 61 2.06 7.78 -3.42
C VAL A 61 1.09 6.84 -2.72
N PHE A 62 0.80 7.10 -1.44
CA PHE A 62 -0.15 6.32 -0.66
C PHE A 62 -1.55 6.37 -1.27
N GLN A 63 -2.03 7.57 -1.65
CA GLN A 63 -3.32 7.74 -2.30
C GLN A 63 -3.38 7.00 -3.64
N ALA A 64 -2.36 7.13 -4.48
CA ALA A 64 -2.29 6.43 -5.77
C ALA A 64 -2.33 4.91 -5.59
N THR A 65 -1.58 4.40 -4.61
CA THR A 65 -1.57 2.96 -4.26
C THR A 65 -2.94 2.49 -3.77
N CYS A 66 -3.63 3.27 -2.92
CA CYS A 66 -4.98 2.94 -2.46
C CYS A 66 -6.01 2.97 -3.59
N THR A 67 -5.83 3.87 -4.56
CA THR A 67 -6.71 3.97 -5.74
C THR A 67 -6.54 2.75 -6.64
N GLU A 68 -5.29 2.36 -6.93
CA GLU A 68 -5.01 1.15 -7.70
C GLU A 68 -5.52 -0.10 -6.96
N LEU A 69 -5.36 -0.16 -5.63
CA LEU A 69 -5.92 -1.23 -4.80
C LEU A 69 -7.42 -1.34 -4.98
N LEU A 70 -8.15 -0.23 -4.93
CA LEU A 70 -9.61 -0.23 -5.11
C LEU A 70 -10.02 -0.82 -6.47
N VAL A 71 -9.30 -0.48 -7.53
CA VAL A 71 -9.58 -0.92 -8.90
C VAL A 71 -9.20 -2.39 -9.12
N ARG A 72 -8.06 -2.82 -8.58
CA ARG A 72 -7.44 -4.12 -8.89
C ARG A 72 -7.76 -5.22 -7.90
N LEU A 73 -8.26 -4.91 -6.71
CA LEU A 73 -8.61 -5.93 -5.73
C LEU A 73 -9.55 -7.01 -6.28
N PRO A 74 -10.56 -6.71 -7.13
CA PRO A 74 -11.41 -7.73 -7.76
C PRO A 74 -10.68 -8.65 -8.73
N GLU A 75 -9.56 -8.20 -9.30
CA GLU A 75 -8.74 -8.98 -10.24
C GLU A 75 -7.72 -9.88 -9.52
N LEU A 76 -7.55 -9.70 -8.20
CA LEU A 76 -6.55 -10.41 -7.41
C LEU A 76 -6.92 -11.89 -7.22
N ARG A 77 -6.23 -12.76 -7.95
CA ARG A 77 -6.45 -14.23 -7.89
C ARG A 77 -5.96 -14.87 -6.60
N GLU A 78 -4.85 -14.38 -6.06
CA GLU A 78 -4.23 -14.90 -4.84
C GLU A 78 -4.16 -13.81 -3.76
N PRO A 79 -5.06 -13.82 -2.76
CA PRO A 79 -5.08 -12.81 -1.71
C PRO A 79 -3.77 -12.69 -0.92
N ARG A 80 -3.00 -13.78 -0.80
CA ARG A 80 -1.70 -13.80 -0.12
C ARG A 80 -0.60 -13.06 -0.88
N ALA A 81 -0.81 -12.80 -2.17
CA ALA A 81 0.10 -11.98 -2.98
C ALA A 81 -0.11 -10.48 -2.78
N LEU A 82 -1.17 -10.08 -2.06
CA LEU A 82 -1.54 -8.67 -1.86
C LEU A 82 -0.39 -7.81 -1.31
N PRO A 83 0.35 -8.20 -0.25
CA PRO A 83 1.38 -7.32 0.28
C PRO A 83 2.50 -7.08 -0.74
N LYS A 84 2.94 -8.13 -1.44
CA LYS A 84 3.96 -8.02 -2.49
C LYS A 84 3.49 -7.12 -3.64
N TRP A 85 2.24 -7.27 -4.05
CA TRP A 85 1.64 -6.43 -5.09
C TRP A 85 1.55 -4.96 -4.65
N LEU A 86 1.13 -4.67 -3.42
CA LEU A 86 1.09 -3.31 -2.87
C LEU A 86 2.47 -2.66 -2.86
N MET A 87 3.49 -3.42 -2.52
CA MET A 87 4.87 -2.93 -2.54
C MET A 87 5.31 -2.57 -3.95
N GLN A 88 4.98 -3.39 -4.95
CA GLN A 88 5.29 -3.09 -6.35
C GLN A 88 4.61 -1.81 -6.82
N VAL A 89 3.32 -1.63 -6.52
CA VAL A 89 2.59 -0.41 -6.87
C VAL A 89 3.20 0.82 -6.21
N ALA A 90 3.37 0.82 -4.89
CA ALA A 90 3.94 1.95 -4.16
C ALA A 90 5.36 2.30 -4.60
N HIS A 91 6.14 1.28 -4.97
CA HIS A 91 7.47 1.44 -5.51
C HIS A 91 7.47 2.09 -6.91
N HIS A 92 6.62 1.63 -7.83
CA HIS A 92 6.48 2.24 -9.15
C HIS A 92 6.03 3.70 -9.05
N GLU A 93 5.08 4.00 -8.15
CA GLU A 93 4.65 5.39 -7.92
C GLU A 93 5.75 6.25 -7.30
N SER A 94 6.50 5.73 -6.33
CA SER A 94 7.64 6.44 -5.73
C SER A 94 8.74 6.74 -6.75
N TYR A 95 9.05 5.77 -7.62
CA TYR A 95 10.01 5.94 -8.71
C TYR A 95 9.53 6.98 -9.72
N ARG A 96 8.25 6.93 -10.11
CA ARG A 96 7.63 7.90 -11.01
C ARG A 96 7.73 9.32 -10.45
N TRP A 97 7.43 9.52 -9.16
CA TRP A 97 7.56 10.80 -8.47
C TRP A 97 9.00 11.32 -8.52
N LYS A 98 9.97 10.47 -8.14
CA LYS A 98 11.39 10.82 -8.15
C LYS A 98 11.89 11.21 -9.54
N ARG A 99 11.45 10.49 -10.58
CA ARG A 99 11.80 10.80 -11.96
C ARG A 99 11.15 12.11 -12.45
N GLN A 100 9.92 12.37 -12.03
CA GLN A 100 9.21 13.60 -12.40
C GLN A 100 9.84 14.84 -11.73
N SER A 101 10.17 14.75 -10.44
CA SER A 101 10.86 15.84 -9.73
C SER A 101 12.25 16.07 -10.31
N GLN A 102 12.99 15.00 -10.63
CA GLN A 102 14.26 15.11 -11.34
C GLN A 102 14.10 15.79 -12.70
N ARG A 103 13.08 15.52 -13.51
CA ARG A 103 12.89 16.26 -14.78
C ARG A 103 12.60 17.74 -14.59
N THR A 104 11.85 18.09 -13.54
CA THR A 104 11.59 19.49 -13.20
C THR A 104 12.87 20.22 -12.74
N VAL A 105 13.78 19.51 -12.07
CA VAL A 105 15.11 20.03 -11.63
C VAL A 105 16.17 19.93 -12.73
N SER A 106 16.11 18.90 -13.58
CA SER A 106 17.07 18.50 -14.63
C SER A 106 16.85 19.27 -15.94
N ARG A 107 16.25 20.47 -15.87
CA ARG A 107 16.68 21.53 -16.78
C ARG A 107 18.14 21.94 -16.52
N ASP A 108 18.77 21.51 -15.40
CA ASP A 108 20.17 21.83 -15.08
C ASP A 108 21.13 20.65 -14.73
N ALA A 109 20.72 19.38 -14.54
CA ALA A 109 21.66 18.24 -14.42
C ALA A 109 20.99 16.86 -14.46
N GLU A 110 21.48 15.97 -15.33
CA GLU A 110 20.97 14.61 -15.55
C GLU A 110 21.67 13.59 -14.62
N THR A 111 20.90 12.78 -13.89
CA THR A 111 21.41 11.61 -13.14
C THR A 111 20.61 10.38 -13.57
N ASP A 112 21.33 9.41 -14.14
CA ASP A 112 20.78 8.14 -14.62
C ASP A 112 20.52 7.22 -13.42
N LEU A 113 19.24 7.03 -13.09
CA LEU A 113 18.82 6.01 -12.12
C LEU A 113 18.36 4.77 -12.91
N PRO A 114 18.87 3.57 -12.59
CA PRO A 114 18.42 2.36 -13.25
C PRO A 114 16.93 2.11 -13.00
N GLU A 115 16.22 1.57 -14.01
CA GLU A 115 14.85 1.08 -13.83
C GLU A 115 14.81 0.02 -12.72
N PRO A 116 13.84 0.10 -11.79
CA PRO A 116 14.00 -0.64 -10.57
C PRO A 116 13.39 -2.04 -10.66
N THR A 117 14.23 -3.05 -10.43
CA THR A 117 13.79 -4.36 -9.91
C THR A 117 13.20 -4.14 -8.51
N THR A 118 12.16 -4.89 -8.10
CA THR A 118 11.63 -4.78 -6.71
C THR A 118 12.80 -4.85 -5.73
N PRO A 119 13.10 -3.78 -4.97
CA PRO A 119 14.36 -3.70 -4.24
C PRO A 119 14.36 -4.78 -3.17
N ALA A 120 15.50 -5.41 -2.91
CA ALA A 120 15.65 -6.43 -1.87
C ALA A 120 15.15 -5.96 -0.48
N ILE A 121 15.06 -4.65 -0.29
CA ILE A 121 14.57 -3.97 0.92
C ILE A 121 13.03 -3.93 1.00
N ALA A 122 12.34 -4.11 -0.12
CA ALA A 122 10.91 -4.38 -0.13
C ALA A 122 10.69 -5.81 0.39
N GLU A 123 11.47 -6.79 -0.09
CA GLU A 123 11.45 -8.18 0.39
C GLU A 123 11.66 -8.27 1.92
N SER A 124 12.61 -7.51 2.48
CA SER A 124 12.84 -7.50 3.93
C SER A 124 11.67 -6.92 4.73
N LEU A 125 10.97 -5.92 4.20
CA LEU A 125 9.78 -5.34 4.84
C LEU A 125 8.55 -6.22 4.72
N PHE A 126 8.43 -6.94 3.60
CA PHE A 126 7.46 -8.00 3.46
C PHE A 126 7.65 -9.03 4.58
N GLN A 127 8.90 -9.47 4.80
CA GLN A 127 9.24 -10.40 5.87
C GLN A 127 8.89 -9.84 7.25
N GLN A 128 9.28 -8.60 7.56
CA GLN A 128 8.92 -7.96 8.85
C GLN A 128 7.42 -7.79 9.03
N THR A 129 6.70 -7.39 8.00
CA THR A 129 5.25 -7.24 8.04
C THR A 129 4.58 -8.61 8.24
N GLN A 130 5.11 -9.66 7.60
CA GLN A 130 4.62 -11.03 7.80
C GLN A 130 4.93 -11.57 9.19
N GLU A 131 6.11 -11.30 9.74
CA GLU A 131 6.47 -11.66 11.12
C GLU A 131 5.56 -10.98 12.13
N GLU A 132 5.31 -9.67 11.97
CA GLU A 132 4.35 -8.94 12.80
C GLU A 132 2.93 -9.49 12.67
N GLN A 133 2.53 -9.97 11.48
CA GLN A 133 1.23 -10.60 11.27
C GLN A 133 1.15 -11.97 11.93
N MET A 134 2.18 -12.80 11.80
CA MET A 134 2.25 -14.11 12.45
C MET A 134 2.24 -13.99 13.98
N LEU A 135 2.94 -13.00 14.54
CA LEU A 135 2.91 -12.71 15.98
C LEU A 135 1.55 -12.22 16.48
N ARG A 136 0.69 -11.71 15.59
CA ARG A 136 -0.68 -11.27 15.92
C ARG A 136 -1.73 -12.38 15.73
N GLU A 137 -1.42 -13.41 14.96
CA GLU A 137 -2.32 -14.54 14.66
C GLU A 137 -2.08 -15.79 15.54
N ALA A 138 -1.00 -15.84 16.32
CA ALA A 138 -0.67 -16.89 17.30
C ALA A 138 -1.25 -16.60 18.71
#